data_AF-A0AAE1E9V4-F1
#
_entry.id   AF-A0AAE1E9V4-F1
#
_cell.length_a   1.000
_cell.length_b   1.000
_cell.length_c   1.000
_cell.angle_alpha   90.00
_cell.angle_beta   90.00
_cell.angle_gamma   90.00
#
_symmetry.space_group_name_H-M   'P 1'
#
loop_
_entity.id
_entity.type
_entity.pdbx_description
1 polymer ?
#
loop_
_entity_poly.entity_id
_entity_poly.type
_entity_poly.pdbx_seq_one_letter_code
_entity_poly.pdbx_strand_id
1 'polypeptide(L)'
;MSELGNWCVFKVEDTLTKSHLALKCIRMRDELSHTLSTREIAALQACQSPYVVSFFESWQQDISIEGELATHQFILMELCSSSLRQAIESSHRGMEVERVKSITAQLTSGLAFVH
;
A
#
# COMPACT_ATOMS: atom_id res chain seq x y z
N MET A 1 4.43 25.57 -4.94
CA MET A 1 4.13 24.21 -5.40
C MET A 1 4.11 23.33 -4.17
N SER A 2 2.92 22.87 -3.76
CA SER A 2 2.73 22.08 -2.55
C SER A 2 3.53 20.77 -2.63
N GLU A 3 4.21 20.43 -1.54
CA GLU A 3 4.99 19.21 -1.29
C GLU A 3 4.13 17.95 -1.55
N LEU A 4 4.05 17.53 -2.80
CA LEU A 4 3.49 16.23 -3.16
C LEU A 4 4.48 15.17 -2.68
N GLY A 5 3.98 14.26 -1.84
CA GLY A 5 4.77 13.30 -1.08
C GLY A 5 5.79 12.53 -1.92
N ASN A 6 6.86 12.07 -1.28
CA ASN A 6 7.97 11.33 -1.88
C ASN A 6 7.57 9.94 -2.44
N TRP A 7 6.28 9.68 -2.60
CA TRP A 7 5.75 8.39 -2.97
C TRP A 7 4.46 8.54 -3.78
N CYS A 8 4.20 7.54 -4.61
CA CYS A 8 2.99 7.40 -5.39
C CYS A 8 2.59 5.92 -5.45
N VAL A 9 1.30 5.66 -5.69
CA VAL A 9 0.77 4.30 -5.84
C VAL A 9 0.09 4.21 -7.20
N PHE A 10 0.48 3.21 -7.98
CA PHE A 10 -0.06 2.94 -9.30
C PHE A 10 -0.87 1.65 -9.28
N LYS A 11 -1.95 1.63 -10.04
CA LYS A 11 -2.57 0.37 -10.47
C LYS A 11 -1.79 -0.16 -11.67
N VAL A 12 -1.30 -1.39 -11.59
CA VAL A 12 -0.55 -2.05 -12.67
C VAL A 12 -1.22 -3.37 -13.05
N GLU A 13 -0.99 -3.85 -14.27
CA GLU A 13 -1.41 -5.17 -14.73
C GLU A 13 -0.20 -6.11 -14.73
N ASP A 14 -0.32 -7.26 -14.07
CA ASP A 14 0.63 -8.35 -14.25
C ASP A 14 0.41 -8.97 -15.65
N THR A 15 1.44 -8.90 -16.47
CA THR A 15 1.39 -9.36 -17.86
C THR A 15 1.21 -10.87 -18.00
N LEU A 16 1.63 -11.66 -17.00
CA LEU A 16 1.54 -13.12 -17.00
C LEU A 16 0.16 -13.59 -16.53
N THR A 17 -0.31 -13.09 -15.38
CA THR A 17 -1.58 -13.55 -14.78
C THR A 17 -2.80 -12.75 -15.23
N LYS A 18 -2.60 -11.61 -15.89
CA LYS A 18 -3.64 -10.62 -16.22
C LYS A 18 -4.40 -10.09 -15.01
N SER A 19 -3.79 -10.22 -13.82
CA SER A 19 -4.32 -9.67 -12.58
C SER A 19 -3.91 -8.21 -12.42
N HIS A 20 -4.67 -7.46 -11.63
CA HIS A 20 -4.35 -6.07 -11.30
C HIS A 20 -3.76 -5.98 -9.91
N LEU A 21 -2.67 -5.24 -9.78
CA LEU A 21 -1.88 -5.10 -8.56
C LEU A 21 -1.68 -3.61 -8.23
N ALA A 22 -1.26 -3.33 -7.00
CA ALA A 22 -0.86 -2.01 -6.55
C ALA A 22 0.67 -1.92 -6.46
N LEU A 23 1.25 -0.95 -7.14
CA LEU A 23 2.69 -0.67 -7.11
C LEU A 23 2.94 0.66 -6.39
N LYS A 24 3.48 0.60 -5.17
CA LYS A 24 3.96 1.77 -4.45
C LYS A 24 5.39 2.06 -4.88
N CYS A 25 5.64 3.29 -5.32
CA CYS A 25 6.94 3.81 -5.70
C CYS A 25 7.35 4.89 -4.69
N ILE A 26 8.57 4.81 -4.16
CA ILE A 26 9.11 5.73 -3.16
C ILE A 26 10.46 6.25 -3.66
N ARG A 27 10.60 7.58 -3.81
CA ARG A 27 11.90 8.19 -4.17
C ARG A 27 12.78 8.23 -2.93
N MET A 28 13.94 7.59 -3.01
CA MET A 28 14.92 7.56 -1.93
C MET A 28 15.77 8.83 -1.98
N ARG A 29 15.72 9.65 -0.94
CA ARG A 29 16.45 10.93 -0.87
C ARG A 29 17.64 10.89 0.09
N ASP A 30 17.54 10.08 1.14
CA ASP A 30 18.51 9.99 2.23
C ASP A 30 18.50 8.59 2.87
N GLU A 31 19.50 8.32 3.71
CA GLU A 31 19.64 7.05 4.46
C GLU A 31 18.44 6.78 5.40
N LEU A 32 17.79 7.85 5.88
CA LEU A 32 16.60 7.73 6.72
C LEU A 32 15.43 7.14 5.91
N SER A 33 15.23 7.59 4.68
CA SER A 33 14.24 7.06 3.74
C SER A 33 14.51 5.59 3.46
N HIS A 34 15.78 5.21 3.29
CA HIS A 34 16.20 3.80 3.17
C HIS A 34 15.80 2.99 4.39
N THR A 35 16.15 3.46 5.59
CA THR A 35 15.86 2.74 6.84
C THR A 35 14.36 2.58 7.08
N LEU A 36 13.57 3.63 6.86
CA LEU A 36 12.12 3.58 7.01
C LEU A 36 11.48 2.62 6.01
N SER A 37 11.95 2.66 4.76
CA SER A 37 11.45 1.74 3.72
C SER A 37 11.82 0.29 4.02
N THR A 38 13.03 0.00 4.49
CA THR A 38 13.44 -1.36 4.87
C THR A 38 12.62 -1.87 6.05
N ARG A 39 12.32 -1.02 7.03
CA ARG A 39 11.46 -1.39 8.17
C ARG A 39 10.03 -1.67 7.73
N GLU A 40 9.47 -0.87 6.83
CA GLU A 40 8.15 -1.10 6.26
C GLU A 40 8.10 -2.45 5.53
N ILE A 41 9.08 -2.73 4.67
CA ILE A 41 9.16 -3.99 3.92
C ILE A 41 9.29 -5.19 4.86
N ALA A 42 10.15 -5.12 5.88
CA ALA A 42 10.33 -6.20 6.84
C ALA A 42 9.03 -6.48 7.63
N ALA A 43 8.30 -5.44 8.03
CA ALA A 43 7.00 -5.59 8.69
C ALA A 43 5.97 -6.24 7.75
N LEU A 44 5.91 -5.80 6.49
CA LEU A 44 4.99 -6.33 5.48
C LEU A 44 5.29 -7.81 5.14
N GLN A 45 6.56 -8.19 5.03
CA GLN A 45 6.98 -9.57 4.76
C GLN A 45 6.56 -10.55 5.87
N ALA A 46 6.55 -10.09 7.12
CA ALA A 46 6.13 -10.89 8.26
C ALA A 46 4.60 -11.01 8.37
N CYS A 47 3.84 -10.18 7.64
CA CYS A 47 2.40 -10.09 7.79
C CYS A 47 1.63 -10.97 6.80
N GLN A 48 1.12 -12.10 7.26
CA GLN A 48 0.19 -12.96 6.51
C GLN A 48 -1.14 -13.08 7.25
N SER A 49 -2.10 -12.21 6.90
CA SER A 49 -3.45 -12.21 7.47
C SER A 49 -4.46 -11.81 6.40
N PRO A 50 -5.67 -12.41 6.37
CA PRO A 50 -6.72 -12.04 5.42
C PRO A 50 -7.27 -10.61 5.65
N TYR A 51 -6.89 -9.95 6.74
CA TYR A 51 -7.30 -8.58 7.08
C TYR A 51 -6.15 -7.56 6.96
N VAL A 52 -5.02 -7.98 6.39
CA VAL A 52 -3.86 -7.13 6.10
C VAL A 52 -3.56 -7.27 4.61
N VAL A 53 -3.24 -6.15 3.95
CA VAL A 53 -2.92 -6.13 2.53
C VAL A 53 -1.73 -7.06 2.26
N SER A 54 -1.89 -7.93 1.26
CA SER A 54 -0.85 -8.86 0.88
C SER A 54 0.34 -8.14 0.22
N PHE A 55 1.54 -8.35 0.76
CA PHE A 55 2.80 -7.96 0.14
C PHE A 55 3.30 -9.09 -0.76
N PHE A 56 3.71 -8.77 -1.99
CA PHE A 56 4.23 -9.76 -2.93
C PHE A 56 5.75 -9.66 -3.08
N GLU A 57 6.26 -8.50 -3.45
CA GLU A 57 7.69 -8.30 -3.68
C GLU A 57 8.09 -6.84 -3.57
N SER A 58 9.39 -6.60 -3.49
CA SER A 58 9.97 -5.26 -3.49
C SER A 58 11.35 -5.26 -4.12
N TRP A 59 11.68 -4.22 -4.88
CA TRP A 59 13.00 -4.05 -5.48
C TRP A 59 13.39 -2.57 -5.56
N GLN A 60 14.68 -2.31 -5.71
CA GLN A 60 15.20 -0.96 -5.94
C GLN A 60 15.60 -0.81 -7.40
N GLN A 61 15.39 0.39 -7.94
CA GLN A 61 15.81 0.73 -9.29
C GLN A 61 16.19 2.19 -9.38
N ASP A 62 17.33 2.46 -10.02
CA ASP A 62 17.74 3.82 -10.36
C ASP A 62 17.02 4.26 -11.64
N ILE A 63 16.36 5.41 -11.56
CA ILE A 63 15.60 5.99 -12.67
C ILE A 63 16.20 7.35 -12.98
N SER A 64 16.57 7.55 -14.24
CA SER A 64 16.99 8.85 -14.75
C SER A 64 15.78 9.58 -15.34
N ILE A 65 15.39 10.69 -14.72
CA ILE A 65 14.32 11.57 -15.21
C ILE A 65 14.96 12.92 -15.50
N GLU A 66 14.89 13.36 -16.76
CA GLU A 66 15.42 14.66 -17.20
C GLU A 66 16.91 14.89 -16.85
N GLY A 67 17.69 13.80 -16.75
CA GLY A 67 19.11 13.86 -16.41
C GLY A 67 19.43 13.76 -14.92
N GLU A 68 18.43 13.76 -14.03
CA GLU A 68 18.61 13.43 -12.61
C GLU A 68 18.47 11.92 -12.39
N LEU A 69 19.56 11.28 -11.94
CA LEU A 69 19.52 9.90 -11.47
C LEU A 69 18.99 9.86 -10.03
N ALA A 70 17.94 9.10 -9.79
CA ALA A 70 17.40 8.89 -8.45
C ALA A 70 17.02 7.42 -8.21
N THR A 71 17.42 6.90 -7.05
CA THR A 71 17.03 5.56 -6.60
C THR A 71 15.59 5.56 -6.12
N HIS A 72 14.82 4.59 -6.60
CA HIS A 72 13.43 4.37 -6.19
C HIS A 72 13.27 2.98 -5.58
N GLN A 73 12.53 2.92 -4.47
CA GLN A 73 12.03 1.66 -3.94
C GLN A 73 10.64 1.39 -4.52
N PHE A 74 10.47 0.20 -5.07
CA PHE A 74 9.20 -0.35 -5.50
C PHE A 74 8.72 -1.40 -4.52
N ILE A 75 7.41 -1.39 -4.24
CA ILE A 75 6.71 -2.34 -3.37
C ILE A 75 5.44 -2.75 -4.10
N LEU A 76 5.36 -4.03 -4.46
CA LEU A 76 4.22 -4.63 -5.15
C LEU A 76 3.30 -5.32 -4.14
N MET A 77 2.02 -4.97 -4.20
CA MET A 77 1.01 -5.37 -3.24
C MET A 77 -0.30 -5.75 -3.94
N GLU A 78 -1.16 -6.40 -3.17
CA GLU A 78 -2.57 -6.57 -3.48
C GLU A 78 -3.24 -5.24 -3.83
N LEU A 79 -4.09 -5.24 -4.87
CA LEU A 79 -4.97 -4.13 -5.17
C LEU A 79 -6.33 -4.33 -4.50
N CYS A 80 -6.61 -3.52 -3.47
CA CYS A 80 -7.95 -3.46 -2.88
C CYS A 80 -8.88 -2.58 -3.73
N SER A 81 -10.12 -3.04 -3.95
CA SER A 81 -11.08 -2.36 -4.83
C SER A 81 -11.67 -1.08 -4.25
N SER A 82 -11.71 -0.95 -2.92
CA SER A 82 -12.31 0.19 -2.23
C SER A 82 -11.69 0.42 -0.86
N SER A 83 -11.77 1.65 -0.39
CA SER A 83 -11.39 2.03 0.97
C SER A 83 -12.62 2.19 1.87
N LEU A 84 -12.42 2.11 3.19
CA LEU A 84 -13.48 2.42 4.17
C LEU A 84 -14.03 3.84 3.98
N ARG A 85 -13.16 4.80 3.65
CA ARG A 85 -13.57 6.19 3.34
C ARG A 85 -14.58 6.22 2.20
N GLN A 86 -14.28 5.56 1.08
CA GLN A 86 -15.20 5.48 -0.06
C GLN A 86 -16.51 4.78 0.31
N ALA A 87 -16.47 3.73 1.13
CA ALA A 87 -17.68 3.03 1.59
C ALA A 87 -18.58 3.95 2.45
N ILE A 88 -17.99 4.80 3.28
CA ILE A 88 -18.71 5.78 4.10
C ILE A 88 -19.30 6.88 3.21
N GLU A 89 -18.49 7.44 2.31
CA GLU A 89 -18.91 8.54 1.41
C GLU A 89 -20.02 8.11 0.43
N SER A 90 -20.00 6.86 -0.03
CA SER A 90 -21.06 6.29 -0.88
C SER A 90 -22.33 5.92 -0.10
N SER A 91 -22.27 5.83 1.22
CA SER A 91 -23.42 5.50 2.07
C SER A 91 -24.18 6.77 2.45
N HIS A 92 -25.07 7.24 1.56
CA HIS A 92 -25.86 8.47 1.74
C HIS A 92 -26.71 8.53 3.03
N ARG A 93 -26.99 7.40 3.67
CA ARG A 93 -27.79 7.30 4.92
C ARG A 93 -27.00 6.72 6.11
N GLY A 94 -25.67 6.64 6.00
CA GLY A 94 -24.83 5.89 6.92
C GLY A 94 -24.78 4.39 6.59
N MET A 95 -23.86 3.67 7.23
CA MET A 95 -23.68 2.24 7.03
C MET A 95 -24.62 1.44 7.92
N GLU A 96 -25.08 0.29 7.43
CA GLU A 96 -25.86 -0.68 8.20
C GLU A 96 -25.07 -1.17 9.43
N VAL A 97 -25.75 -1.34 10.57
CA VAL A 97 -25.13 -1.75 11.84
C VAL A 97 -24.38 -3.08 11.70
N GLU A 98 -24.96 -4.07 11.02
CA GLU A 98 -24.28 -5.37 10.79
C GLU A 98 -23.02 -5.21 9.94
N ARG A 99 -23.04 -4.31 8.95
CA ARG A 99 -21.86 -3.98 8.15
C ARG A 99 -20.78 -3.31 9.00
N VAL A 100 -21.16 -2.37 9.87
CA VAL A 100 -20.25 -1.72 10.83
C VAL A 100 -19.60 -2.76 11.73
N LYS A 101 -20.39 -3.64 12.36
CA LYS A 101 -19.86 -4.72 13.22
C LYS A 101 -18.87 -5.60 12.49
N SER A 102 -19.19 -6.01 11.27
CA SER A 102 -18.30 -6.84 10.45
C SER A 102 -16.98 -6.11 10.16
N ILE A 103 -17.02 -4.84 9.74
CA ILE A 103 -15.82 -4.03 9.49
C ILE A 103 -14.98 -3.89 10.76
N THR A 104 -15.62 -3.59 11.90
CA THR A 104 -14.93 -3.45 13.18
C THR A 104 -14.27 -4.77 13.61
N ALA A 105 -14.94 -5.91 13.42
CA ALA A 105 -14.37 -7.23 13.73
C ALA A 105 -13.14 -7.53 12.86
N GLN A 106 -13.19 -7.21 11.56
CA GLN A 106 -12.06 -7.38 10.63
C GLN A 106 -10.89 -6.45 10.99
N LEU A 107 -11.16 -5.18 11.28
CA LEU A 107 -10.14 -4.22 11.72
C LEU A 107 -9.47 -4.68 13.03
N THR A 108 -10.26 -5.12 14.00
CA THR A 108 -9.74 -5.59 15.29
C THR A 108 -8.89 -6.86 15.10
N SER A 109 -9.33 -7.77 14.23
CA SER A 109 -8.57 -8.98 13.90
C SER A 109 -7.26 -8.67 13.18
N GLY A 110 -7.26 -7.70 12.25
CA GLY A 110 -6.06 -7.23 11.58
C GLY A 110 -5.08 -6.56 12.54
N LEU A 111 -5.56 -5.67 13.41
CA LEU A 111 -4.73 -5.00 14.42
C LEU A 111 -4.15 -5.98 15.45
N ALA A 112 -4.95 -6.94 15.91
CA ALA A 112 -4.49 -7.98 16.84
C ALA A 112 -3.42 -8.90 16.24
N PHE A 113 -3.36 -8.99 14.91
CA PHE A 113 -2.31 -9.73 14.21
C PHE A 113 -1.03 -8.90 14.04
N VAL A 114 -1.15 -7.59 13.83
CA VAL A 114 0.00 -6.68 13.59
C VAL A 114 0.71 -6.27 14.89
N HIS A 115 0.00 -6.22 16.02
CA HIS A 115 0.54 -5.84 17.33
C HIS A 115 1.01 -7.04 18.16
#